data_AF-A0A7V5WNG5-F1
#
_entry.id   AF-A0A7V5WNG5-F1
#
_cell.length_a   1.000
_cell.length_b   1.000
_cell.length_c   1.000
_cell.angle_alpha   90.00
_cell.angle_beta   90.00
_cell.angle_gamma   90.00
#
_symmetry.space_group_name_H-M   'P 1'
#
loop_
_entity.id
_entity.type
_entity.pdbx_description
1 polymer ?
#
loop_
_entity_poly.entity_id
_entity_poly.type
_entity_poly.pdbx_seq_one_letter_code
_entity_poly.pdbx_strand_id
1 'polypeptide(L)'
;MKTQAYPKASVQKIECPECHQEKVEHGGYRKRKLRTLNGIEERKVMKLRCQRCKKHLKNIYPEDTPRASWYAPKVHALMGILSVHHVREGCCKEIAEVLGYPLDLKTRQAWQDSRVRRIEQ
;
A
#
# COMPACT_ATOMS: atom_id res chain seq x y z
N MET A 1 7.40 10.85 -19.48
CA MET A 1 7.66 10.18 -18.19
C MET A 1 6.64 10.68 -17.17
N LYS A 2 5.74 9.83 -16.65
CA LYS A 2 4.78 10.26 -15.61
C LYS A 2 5.56 10.48 -14.31
N THR A 3 5.69 11.73 -13.89
CA THR A 3 6.25 12.12 -12.59
C THR A 3 5.40 11.45 -11.51
N GLN A 4 5.94 10.45 -10.82
CA GLN A 4 5.26 9.87 -9.65
C GLN A 4 5.09 10.98 -8.62
N ALA A 5 3.86 11.45 -8.46
CA ALA A 5 3.51 12.49 -7.50
C ALA A 5 3.72 11.92 -6.09
N TYR A 6 4.74 12.44 -5.41
CA TYR A 6 4.96 12.18 -3.98
C TYR A 6 4.21 13.26 -3.18
N PRO A 7 3.53 12.91 -2.08
CA PRO A 7 2.75 13.88 -1.33
C PRO A 7 3.64 14.99 -0.79
N LYS A 8 3.24 16.27 -0.92
CA LYS A 8 3.99 17.43 -0.39
C LYS A 8 4.24 17.34 1.12
N ALA A 9 3.29 16.75 1.87
CA ALA A 9 3.40 16.52 3.31
C ALA A 9 4.49 15.49 3.71
N SER A 10 5.07 14.76 2.75
CA SER A 10 6.06 13.72 3.02
C SER A 10 7.45 14.26 3.35
N VAL A 11 7.69 15.54 3.05
CA VAL A 11 8.96 16.27 3.27
C VAL A 11 8.82 17.27 4.42
N GLN A 12 7.95 17.00 5.39
CA GLN A 12 7.99 17.68 6.69
C GLN A 12 9.42 17.62 7.25
N LYS A 13 9.82 18.63 8.05
CA LYS A 13 11.12 18.64 8.73
C LYS A 13 11.27 17.35 9.54
N ILE A 14 12.21 16.50 9.14
CA ILE A 14 12.54 15.25 9.83
C ILE A 14 13.88 15.48 10.50
N GLU A 15 13.89 15.47 11.82
CA GLU A 15 15.11 15.49 12.60
C GLU A 15 15.75 14.10 12.59
N CYS A 16 17.06 14.04 12.35
CA CYS A 16 17.81 12.80 12.46
C CYS A 16 17.96 12.38 13.93
N PRO A 17 17.59 11.15 14.32
CA PRO A 17 17.66 10.70 15.72
C PRO A 17 19.09 10.53 16.27
N GLU A 18 20.10 10.76 15.43
CA GLU A 18 21.50 10.40 15.73
C GLU A 18 22.41 11.62 15.75
N CYS A 19 22.18 12.56 14.84
CA CYS A 19 22.94 13.81 14.79
C CYS A 19 22.07 15.05 14.97
N HIS A 20 20.77 14.88 15.24
CA HIS A 20 19.81 15.94 15.56
C HIS A 20 19.71 17.07 14.52
N GLN A 21 20.05 16.77 13.27
CA GLN A 21 19.96 17.74 12.16
C GLN A 21 18.70 17.50 11.34
N GLU A 22 18.05 18.58 10.92
CA GLU A 22 16.86 18.58 10.07
C GLU A 22 17.15 18.41 8.56
N LYS A 23 18.43 18.31 8.18
CA LYS A 23 18.84 18.24 6.77
C LYS A 23 18.71 16.81 6.24
N VAL A 24 17.79 16.63 5.30
CA VAL A 24 17.52 15.36 4.62
C VAL A 24 18.01 15.38 3.17
N GLU A 25 18.45 14.22 2.69
CA GLU A 25 18.83 14.01 1.29
C GLU A 25 18.16 12.76 0.70
N HIS A 26 18.20 12.67 -0.63
CA HIS A 26 17.68 11.52 -1.37
C HIS A 26 18.60 10.31 -1.18
N GLY A 27 18.04 9.21 -0.67
CA GLY A 27 18.75 7.98 -0.34
C GLY A 27 18.60 6.85 -1.35
N GLY A 28 18.11 7.15 -2.55
CA GLY A 28 17.74 6.20 -3.60
C GLY A 28 16.27 5.77 -3.53
N TYR A 29 15.94 4.73 -4.29
CA TYR A 29 14.59 4.14 -4.34
C TYR A 29 14.59 2.69 -3.86
N ARG A 30 13.50 2.29 -3.21
CA ARG A 30 13.13 0.89 -2.96
C ARG A 30 12.01 0.51 -3.91
N LYS A 31 12.06 -0.71 -4.45
CA LYS A 31 10.93 -1.30 -5.17
C LYS A 31 9.87 -1.80 -4.18
N ARG A 32 8.61 -1.47 -4.44
CA ARG A 32 7.45 -2.05 -3.77
C ARG A 32 6.58 -2.73 -4.83
N LYS A 33 6.20 -3.97 -4.57
CA LYS A 33 5.31 -4.74 -5.44
C LYS A 33 3.90 -4.67 -4.87
N LEU A 34 2.95 -4.24 -5.69
CA LEU A 34 1.53 -4.25 -5.36
C LEU A 34 0.82 -5.21 -6.30
N ARG A 35 -0.11 -5.98 -5.76
CA ARG A 35 -1.04 -6.80 -6.53
C ARG A 35 -2.19 -5.91 -7.01
N THR A 36 -2.43 -5.87 -8.31
CA THR A 36 -3.47 -5.08 -8.96
C THR A 36 -4.38 -5.99 -9.77
N LEU A 37 -5.48 -5.46 -10.31
CA LEU A 37 -6.40 -6.27 -11.11
C LEU A 37 -5.75 -6.83 -12.40
N ASN A 38 -4.59 -6.29 -12.80
CA ASN A 38 -3.88 -6.68 -14.02
C ASN A 38 -2.57 -7.42 -13.73
N GLY A 39 -2.34 -7.87 -12.49
CA GLY A 39 -1.10 -8.50 -12.08
C GLY A 39 -0.24 -7.65 -11.15
N ILE A 40 1.05 -7.97 -11.06
CA ILE A 40 1.96 -7.33 -10.10
C ILE A 40 2.52 -6.04 -10.71
N GLU A 41 2.24 -4.91 -10.07
CA GLU A 41 2.83 -3.63 -10.42
C GLU A 41 3.98 -3.27 -9.48
N GLU A 42 5.10 -2.82 -10.04
CA GLU A 42 6.21 -2.25 -9.28
C GLU A 42 6.04 -0.74 -9.13
N ARG A 43 6.16 -0.25 -7.89
CA ARG A 43 6.19 1.18 -7.54
C ARG A 43 7.52 1.53 -6.87
N LYS A 44 8.01 2.74 -7.11
CA LYS A 44 9.25 3.24 -6.50
C LYS A 44 8.93 4.05 -5.25
N VAL A 45 9.44 3.58 -4.12
CA VAL A 45 9.35 4.26 -2.82
C VAL A 45 10.67 4.97 -2.59
N MET A 46 10.62 6.29 -2.39
CA MET A 46 11.83 7.09 -2.19
C MET A 46 12.34 6.92 -0.76
N LYS A 47 13.64 6.71 -0.60
CA LYS A 47 14.30 6.66 0.71
C LYS A 47 14.78 8.06 1.06
N LEU A 48 14.54 8.51 2.29
CA LEU A 48 15.18 9.69 2.85
C LEU A 48 16.31 9.26 3.79
N ARG A 49 17.42 9.98 3.70
CA ARG A 49 18.57 9.81 4.60
C ARG A 49 18.95 11.14 5.23
N CYS A 50 19.61 11.07 6.38
CA CYS A 50 20.26 12.23 6.95
C CYS A 50 21.45 12.63 6.06
N GLN A 51 21.57 13.93 5.76
CA GLN A 51 22.67 14.44 4.94
C GLN A 51 24.04 14.23 5.61
N ARG A 52 24.12 14.29 6.95
CA ARG A 52 25.37 14.20 7.72
C ARG A 52 25.78 12.75 8.01
N CYS A 53 24.96 12.00 8.74
CA CYS A 53 25.32 10.63 9.16
C CYS A 53 24.93 9.55 8.15
N LYS A 54 24.26 9.92 7.04
CA LYS A 54 23.80 9.01 5.97
C LYS A 54 22.83 7.91 6.42
N LYS A 55 22.40 7.91 7.69
CA LYS A 55 21.42 6.96 8.23
C LYS A 55 20.07 7.15 7.56
N HIS A 56 19.37 6.04 7.37
CA HIS A 56 18.00 6.01 6.84
C HIS A 56 17.03 6.63 7.85
N LEU A 57 16.18 7.53 7.38
CA LEU A 57 15.21 8.23 8.23
C LEU A 57 13.79 7.76 7.96
N LYS A 58 13.37 7.77 6.70
CA LYS A 58 11.98 7.48 6.32
C LYS A 58 11.88 7.00 4.88
N ASN A 59 10.76 6.36 4.58
CA ASN A 59 10.36 6.02 3.23
C ASN A 59 9.16 6.87 2.81
N ILE A 60 9.27 7.54 1.67
CA ILE A 60 8.20 8.31 1.05
C ILE A 60 7.54 7.46 -0.02
N TYR A 61 6.26 7.19 0.21
CA TYR A 61 5.41 6.41 -0.68
C TYR A 61 4.68 7.36 -1.62
N PRO A 62 4.52 7.00 -2.92
CA PRO A 62 3.57 7.68 -3.80
C PRO A 62 2.15 7.64 -3.22
N GLU A 63 1.30 8.61 -3.59
CA GLU A 63 -0.07 8.74 -3.06
C GLU A 63 -0.92 7.47 -3.29
N ASP A 64 -0.75 6.80 -4.43
CA ASP A 64 -1.47 5.59 -4.83
C ASP A 64 -0.88 4.29 -4.23
N THR A 65 0.13 4.40 -3.36
CA THR A 65 0.91 3.25 -2.88
C THR A 65 0.73 3.05 -1.37
N PRO A 66 -0.16 2.14 -0.94
CA PRO A 66 -0.40 1.90 0.48
C PRO A 66 0.83 1.31 1.19
N ARG A 67 1.08 1.76 2.43
CA ARG A 67 2.25 1.35 3.24
C ARG A 67 2.12 -0.06 3.82
N ALA A 68 0.92 -0.40 4.30
CA ALA A 68 0.64 -1.63 5.03
C ALA A 68 -0.12 -2.69 4.20
N SER A 69 -0.40 -2.42 2.93
CA SER A 69 -1.14 -3.35 2.07
C SER A 69 -0.29 -3.86 0.90
N TRP A 70 -0.48 -5.13 0.58
CA TRP A 70 0.08 -5.78 -0.61
C TRP A 70 -0.78 -5.55 -1.85
N TYR A 71 -2.01 -5.05 -1.68
CA TYR A 71 -2.97 -4.81 -2.75
C TYR A 71 -3.06 -3.33 -3.09
N ALA A 72 -3.22 -3.01 -4.37
CA ALA A 72 -3.46 -1.64 -4.82
C ALA A 72 -4.83 -1.12 -4.34
N PRO A 73 -5.00 0.21 -4.17
CA PRO A 73 -6.26 0.80 -3.70
C PRO A 73 -7.50 0.38 -4.50
N LYS A 74 -7.35 0.17 -5.82
CA LYS A 74 -8.44 -0.31 -6.69
C LYS A 74 -8.99 -1.68 -6.29
N VAL A 75 -8.14 -2.59 -5.79
CA VAL A 75 -8.59 -3.91 -5.31
C VAL A 75 -9.43 -3.75 -4.04
N HIS A 76 -9.02 -2.88 -3.12
CA HIS A 76 -9.82 -2.56 -1.93
C HIS A 76 -11.18 -1.95 -2.29
N ALA A 77 -11.21 -1.05 -3.28
CA ALA A 77 -12.45 -0.46 -3.77
C ALA A 77 -13.39 -1.53 -4.36
N LEU A 78 -12.87 -2.43 -5.19
CA LEU A 78 -13.65 -3.55 -5.74
C LEU A 78 -14.26 -4.40 -4.62
N MET A 79 -13.46 -4.74 -3.60
CA MET A 79 -13.94 -5.54 -2.47
C MET A 79 -14.98 -4.80 -1.62
N GLY A 80 -14.85 -3.48 -1.49
CA GLY A 80 -15.88 -2.63 -0.89
C GLY A 80 -17.21 -2.70 -1.66
N ILE A 81 -17.17 -2.59 -2.99
CA ILE A 81 -18.35 -2.70 -3.87
C ILE A 81 -19.01 -4.07 -3.71
N LEU A 82 -18.23 -5.16 -3.81
CA LEU A 82 -18.74 -6.53 -3.65
C LEU A 82 -19.40 -6.74 -2.28
N SER A 83 -18.82 -6.16 -1.23
CA SER A 83 -19.39 -6.20 0.12
C SER A 83 -20.74 -5.48 0.19
N VAL A 84 -20.88 -4.29 -0.42
CA VAL A 84 -22.12 -3.51 -0.44
C VAL A 84 -23.23 -4.23 -1.19
N HIS A 85 -22.91 -4.87 -2.31
CA HIS A 85 -23.90 -5.60 -3.11
C HIS A 85 -24.24 -7.00 -2.56
N HIS A 86 -23.81 -7.32 -1.34
CA HIS A 86 -24.00 -8.62 -0.69
C HIS A 86 -23.65 -9.81 -1.58
N VAL A 87 -22.65 -9.65 -2.46
CA VAL A 87 -22.33 -10.68 -3.45
C VAL A 87 -21.90 -11.94 -2.71
N ARG A 88 -22.44 -13.09 -3.14
CA ARG A 88 -22.14 -14.39 -2.53
C ARG A 88 -20.65 -14.69 -2.64
N GLU A 89 -20.12 -15.45 -1.67
CA GLU A 89 -18.69 -15.80 -1.56
C GLU A 89 -18.10 -16.47 -2.82
N GLY A 90 -18.94 -17.12 -3.64
CA GLY A 90 -18.57 -17.68 -4.95
C GLY A 90 -17.95 -16.65 -5.89
N CYS A 91 -18.51 -15.43 -6.00
CA CYS A 91 -17.95 -14.41 -6.88
C CYS A 91 -16.61 -13.86 -6.37
N CYS A 92 -16.37 -13.87 -5.05
CA CYS A 92 -15.07 -13.49 -4.51
C CYS A 92 -13.99 -14.52 -4.87
N LYS A 93 -14.34 -15.80 -4.97
CA LYS A 93 -13.43 -16.86 -5.48
C LYS A 93 -13.17 -16.70 -6.97
N GLU A 94 -14.20 -16.50 -7.78
CA GLU A 94 -14.06 -16.26 -9.22
C GLU A 94 -13.19 -15.03 -9.51
N ILE A 95 -13.38 -13.94 -8.76
CA ILE A 95 -12.53 -12.75 -8.88
C ILE A 95 -11.10 -13.04 -8.43
N ALA A 96 -10.89 -13.77 -7.34
CA ALA A 96 -9.55 -14.17 -6.89
C ALA A 96 -8.83 -15.05 -7.94
N GLU A 97 -9.55 -15.96 -8.58
CA GLU A 97 -9.07 -16.83 -9.65
C GLU A 97 -8.76 -16.06 -10.94
N VAL A 98 -9.67 -15.19 -11.39
CA VAL A 98 -9.48 -14.30 -12.57
C VAL A 98 -8.29 -13.38 -12.37
N LEU A 99 -8.05 -12.92 -11.15
CA LEU A 99 -6.91 -12.06 -10.82
C LEU A 99 -5.60 -12.83 -10.62
N GLY A 100 -5.60 -14.16 -10.70
CA GLY A 100 -4.42 -15.00 -10.48
C GLY A 100 -3.89 -14.94 -9.04
N TYR A 101 -4.76 -14.64 -8.08
CA TYR A 101 -4.42 -14.45 -6.68
C TYR A 101 -5.28 -15.34 -5.78
N PRO A 102 -4.84 -16.58 -5.48
CA PRO A 102 -5.42 -17.27 -4.35
C PRO A 102 -5.15 -16.41 -3.10
N LEU A 103 -6.18 -15.74 -2.60
CA LEU A 103 -6.11 -15.09 -1.29
C LEU A 103 -5.73 -16.17 -0.28
N ASP A 104 -4.68 -15.94 0.50
CA ASP A 104 -4.37 -16.85 1.60
C ASP A 104 -5.58 -16.91 2.55
N LEU A 105 -5.74 -18.05 3.23
CA LEU A 105 -6.91 -18.30 4.06
C LEU A 105 -7.10 -17.22 5.13
N LYS A 106 -6.00 -16.71 5.69
CA LYS A 106 -6.00 -15.65 6.71
C LYS A 106 -6.58 -14.34 6.19
N THR A 107 -6.20 -13.93 4.97
CA THR A 107 -6.71 -12.71 4.34
C THR A 107 -8.19 -12.87 4.00
N ARG A 108 -8.60 -14.06 3.52
CA ARG A 108 -10.01 -14.38 3.30
C ARG A 108 -10.82 -14.27 4.59
N GLN A 109 -10.34 -14.88 5.67
CA GLN A 109 -11.01 -14.85 6.98
C GLN A 109 -11.16 -13.43 7.49
N ALA A 110 -10.08 -12.64 7.48
CA ALA A 110 -10.12 -11.25 7.95
C ALA A 110 -11.12 -10.37 7.18
N TRP A 111 -11.32 -10.64 5.89
CA TRP A 111 -12.30 -9.94 5.08
C TRP A 111 -13.74 -10.40 5.38
N GLN A 112 -13.95 -11.71 5.53
CA GLN A 112 -15.25 -12.25 5.97
C GLN A 112 -15.63 -11.70 7.35
N ASP A 113 -14.71 -11.70 8.31
CA ASP A 113 -14.93 -11.16 9.67
C ASP A 113 -15.22 -9.66 9.64
N SER A 114 -14.63 -8.91 8.69
CA SER A 114 -14.96 -7.50 8.50
C SER A 114 -16.33 -7.29 7.87
N ARG A 115 -16.80 -8.23 7.02
CA ARG A 115 -18.12 -8.19 6.42
C ARG A 115 -19.20 -8.51 7.44
N VAL A 116 -19.04 -9.60 8.20
CA VAL A 116 -19.98 -10.03 9.25
C VAL A 116 -20.20 -8.89 10.24
N ARG A 117 -19.12 -8.30 10.77
CA ARG A 117 -19.20 -7.15 11.68
C ARG A 117 -19.94 -5.92 11.14
N ARG A 118 -19.99 -5.72 9.81
CA ARG A 118 -20.71 -4.58 9.21
C ARG A 118 -22.17 -4.88 8.90
N ILE A 119 -22.54 -6.15 8.78
CA ILE A 119 -23.93 -6.58 8.57
C ILE A 119 -24.66 -6.66 9.91
N GLU A 120 -23.94 -7.00 10.99
CA GLU A 120 -24.48 -7.09 12.36
C GLU A 120 -24.55 -5.75 13.10
N GLN A 121 -24.08 -4.64 12.50
CA GLN A 121 -24.23 -3.27 12.99
C GLN A 121 -25.36 -2.56 12.23
#